data_AF-A0A8T3TGH5-F1
#
_entry.id   AF-A0A8T3TGH5-F1
#
_cell.length_a   1.000
_cell.length_b   1.000
_cell.length_c   1.000
_cell.angle_alpha   90.00
_cell.angle_beta   90.00
_cell.angle_gamma   90.00
#
_symmetry.space_group_name_H-M   'P 1'
#
loop_
_entity.id
_entity.type
_entity.pdbx_description
1 polymer ?
#
loop_
_entity_poly.entity_id
_entity_poly.type
_entity_poly.pdbx_seq_one_letter_code
_entity_poly.pdbx_strand_id
1 'polypeptide(L)'
;MRQRRTGSEPAALGVSGFDEWLRTQLRVRRMSQRQLAHLSGVDHSTISRLVLGLRAPSLATVTKLVQGLRGFGHAIDTPELFD
;
A
#
# COMPACT_ATOMS: atom_id res chain seq x y z
N MET A 1 -1.12 -32.67 29.46
CA MET A 1 -0.14 -31.64 29.03
C MET A 1 -0.88 -30.49 28.37
N ARG A 2 -0.53 -29.27 28.75
CA ARG A 2 -1.19 -28.03 28.36
C ARG A 2 -0.81 -27.65 26.93
N GLN A 3 -1.76 -27.12 26.18
CA GLN A 3 -1.57 -25.81 25.57
C GLN A 3 -2.93 -25.09 25.50
N ARG A 4 -3.18 -24.27 26.53
CA ARG A 4 -4.03 -23.10 26.38
C ARG A 4 -3.25 -22.12 25.51
N ARG A 5 -3.80 -21.75 24.36
CA ARG A 5 -3.45 -20.51 23.66
C ARG A 5 -4.71 -19.69 23.47
N THR A 6 -5.13 -19.04 24.55
CA THR A 6 -5.85 -17.78 24.46
C THR A 6 -4.83 -16.72 24.05
N GLY A 7 -4.98 -16.21 22.82
CA GLY A 7 -4.27 -15.05 22.31
C GLY A 7 -5.18 -14.42 21.27
N SER A 8 -6.10 -13.58 21.75
CA SER A 8 -6.90 -12.60 21.04
C SER A 8 -7.03 -12.78 19.53
N GLU A 9 -8.15 -13.36 19.06
CA GLU A 9 -8.64 -13.03 17.72
C GLU A 9 -8.96 -11.52 17.72
N PRO A 10 -8.23 -10.69 16.96
CA PRO A 10 -8.59 -9.29 16.87
C PRO A 10 -9.89 -9.20 16.06
N ALA A 11 -10.89 -8.64 16.73
CA ALA A 11 -12.19 -8.26 16.22
C ALA A 11 -12.18 -7.77 14.76
N ALA A 12 -13.01 -8.41 13.93
CA ALA A 12 -13.79 -7.82 12.83
C ALA A 12 -13.08 -6.98 11.73
N LEU A 13 -13.23 -7.46 10.47
CA LEU A 13 -13.42 -6.66 9.23
C LEU A 13 -12.20 -5.95 8.61
N GLY A 14 -11.29 -6.70 7.96
CA GLY A 14 -10.36 -6.15 6.97
C GLY A 14 -10.99 -6.15 5.57
N VAL A 15 -11.49 -5.00 5.10
CA VAL A 15 -12.43 -4.92 3.95
C VAL A 15 -11.80 -5.05 2.54
N SER A 16 -10.54 -5.46 2.39
CA SER A 16 -10.00 -5.90 1.08
C SER A 16 -8.57 -6.41 1.20
N GLY A 17 -8.21 -7.56 0.62
CA GLY A 17 -6.79 -8.00 0.48
C GLY A 17 -5.91 -7.06 -0.37
N PHE A 18 -6.47 -5.92 -0.81
CA PHE A 18 -5.75 -4.87 -1.49
C PHE A 18 -4.73 -4.17 -0.59
N ASP A 19 -5.00 -4.00 0.70
CA ASP A 19 -4.06 -3.34 1.63
C ASP A 19 -2.79 -4.18 1.80
N GLU A 20 -2.94 -5.49 2.01
CA GLU A 20 -1.85 -6.46 2.07
C GLU A 20 -1.09 -6.54 0.74
N TRP A 21 -1.82 -6.61 -0.37
CA TRP A 21 -1.22 -6.55 -1.71
C TRP A 21 -0.39 -5.28 -1.88
N LEU A 22 -0.93 -4.12 -1.52
CA LEU A 22 -0.27 -2.82 -1.67
C LEU A 22 0.99 -2.74 -0.81
N ARG A 23 0.93 -3.17 0.46
CA ARG A 23 2.10 -3.28 1.35
C ARG A 23 3.19 -4.16 0.73
N THR A 24 2.78 -5.30 0.17
CA THR A 24 3.71 -6.23 -0.50
C THR A 24 4.36 -5.57 -1.72
N GLN A 25 3.60 -4.87 -2.56
CA GLN A 25 4.15 -4.19 -3.73
C GLN A 25 5.18 -3.12 -3.36
N LEU A 26 4.90 -2.32 -2.32
CA LEU A 26 5.83 -1.31 -1.80
C LEU A 26 7.11 -1.95 -1.27
N ARG A 27 6.98 -3.01 -0.45
CA ARG A 27 8.13 -3.72 0.13
C ARG A 27 9.05 -4.32 -0.94
N VAL A 28 8.48 -5.02 -1.92
CA VAL A 28 9.26 -5.70 -2.97
C VAL A 28 10.00 -4.68 -3.84
N ARG A 29 9.46 -3.47 -4.01
CA ARG A 29 10.10 -2.36 -4.76
C ARG A 29 10.99 -1.46 -3.90
N ARG A 30 11.05 -1.66 -2.58
CA ARG A 30 11.65 -0.71 -1.63
C ARG A 30 11.15 0.73 -1.82
N MET A 31 9.86 0.85 -2.15
CA MET A 31 9.20 2.10 -2.49
C MET A 31 8.49 2.69 -1.28
N SER A 32 8.65 3.98 -1.03
CA SER A 32 7.92 4.69 0.02
C SER A 32 6.49 5.04 -0.43
N GLN A 33 5.58 5.26 0.52
CA GLN A 33 4.23 5.74 0.20
C GLN A 33 4.26 7.13 -0.47
N ARG A 34 5.25 7.97 -0.16
CA ARG A 34 5.44 9.30 -0.76
C ARG A 34 5.84 9.19 -2.22
N GLN A 35 6.76 8.28 -2.54
CA GLN A 35 7.14 7.97 -3.92
C GLN A 35 5.94 7.45 -4.71
N LEU A 36 5.13 6.58 -4.11
CA LEU A 36 3.92 6.09 -4.78
C LEU A 36 2.90 7.22 -4.97
N ALA A 37 2.75 8.12 -4.00
CA ALA A 37 1.90 9.29 -4.11
C ALA A 37 2.31 10.16 -5.30
N HIS A 38 3.60 10.50 -5.38
CA HIS A 38 4.17 11.30 -6.46
C HIS A 38 3.91 10.65 -7.82
N LEU A 39 4.23 9.36 -7.98
CA LEU A 39 4.13 8.67 -9.27
C LEU A 39 2.71 8.30 -9.69
N SER A 40 1.78 8.13 -8.75
CA SER A 40 0.39 7.80 -9.05
C SER A 40 -0.53 9.02 -9.14
N GLY A 41 -0.06 10.18 -8.66
CA GLY A 41 -0.90 11.36 -8.46
C GLY A 41 -2.02 11.16 -7.43
N VAL A 42 -1.90 10.16 -6.55
CA VAL A 42 -2.82 9.92 -5.44
C VAL A 42 -2.23 10.54 -4.18
N ASP A 43 -3.04 11.26 -3.42
CA ASP A 43 -2.58 11.89 -2.18
C ASP A 43 -2.01 10.87 -1.17
N HIS A 44 -0.93 11.25 -0.49
CA HIS A 44 -0.23 10.41 0.48
C HIS A 44 -1.15 9.97 1.63
N SER A 45 -2.05 10.84 2.13
CA SER A 45 -3.00 10.47 3.19
C SER A 45 -4.04 9.45 2.72
N THR A 46 -4.36 9.45 1.42
CA THR A 46 -5.22 8.43 0.82
C THR A 46 -4.49 7.09 0.76
N ILE A 47 -3.24 7.08 0.31
CA ILE A 47 -2.40 5.87 0.28
C ILE A 47 -2.22 5.31 1.69
N SER A 48 -1.93 6.15 2.68
CA SER A 48 -1.77 5.72 4.08
C SER A 48 -3.03 5.02 4.61
N ARG A 49 -4.22 5.59 4.37
CA ARG A 49 -5.48 4.94 4.76
C ARG A 49 -5.73 3.61 4.03
N LEU A 50 -5.36 3.51 2.76
CA LEU A 50 -5.45 2.25 2.01
C LEU A 50 -4.46 1.21 2.56
N VAL A 51 -3.23 1.61 2.82
CA VAL A 51 -2.19 0.75 3.41
C VAL A 51 -2.61 0.29 4.79
N LEU A 52 -3.26 1.12 5.61
CA LEU A 52 -3.74 0.74 6.94
C LEU A 52 -5.06 -0.06 6.91
N GLY A 53 -5.67 -0.28 5.73
CA GLY A 53 -6.96 -0.96 5.60
C GLY A 53 -8.15 -0.14 6.12
N LEU A 54 -7.95 1.16 6.40
CA LEU A 54 -8.97 2.07 6.93
C LEU A 54 -9.98 2.52 5.86
N ARG A 55 -9.71 2.19 4.59
CA ARG A 55 -10.55 2.57 3.45
C ARG A 55 -10.45 1.53 2.34
N ALA A 56 -11.57 1.18 1.72
CA ALA A 56 -11.59 0.44 0.47
C ALA A 56 -11.26 1.38 -0.72
N PRO A 57 -10.38 0.99 -1.65
CA PRO A 57 -10.08 1.80 -2.82
C PRO A 57 -11.25 1.79 -3.81
N SER A 58 -11.43 2.89 -4.54
CA SER A 58 -12.24 2.86 -5.77
C SER A 58 -11.43 2.26 -6.91
N LEU A 59 -12.10 1.76 -7.96
CA LEU A 59 -11.44 1.28 -9.17
C LEU A 59 -10.48 2.32 -9.77
N ALA A 60 -10.90 3.59 -9.83
CA ALA A 60 -10.05 4.67 -10.33
C ALA A 60 -8.77 4.84 -9.50
N THR A 61 -8.87 4.74 -8.17
CA THR A 61 -7.69 4.78 -7.29
C THR A 61 -6.79 3.56 -7.48
N VAL A 62 -7.36 2.36 -7.63
CA VAL A 62 -6.58 1.15 -7.95
C VAL A 62 -5.77 1.34 -9.23
N THR A 63 -6.41 1.82 -10.30
CA THR A 63 -5.74 2.03 -11.60
C THR A 63 -4.56 3.00 -11.49
N LYS A 64 -4.74 4.12 -10.79
CA LYS A 64 -3.66 5.10 -10.57
C LYS A 64 -2.49 4.50 -9.79
N LEU A 65 -2.77 3.75 -8.73
CA LEU A 65 -1.72 3.12 -7.92
C LEU A 65 -0.97 2.05 -8.71
N VAL A 66 -1.66 1.22 -9.49
CA VAL A 66 -1.03 0.24 -10.39
C VAL A 66 -0.14 0.93 -11.41
N GLN A 67 -0.57 2.06 -11.98
CA GLN A 67 0.26 2.83 -12.92
C GLN A 67 1.52 3.39 -12.24
N GLY A 68 1.39 3.99 -11.05
CA GLY A 68 2.54 4.48 -10.28
C GLY A 68 3.53 3.36 -9.90
N LEU A 69 3.02 2.18 -9.53
CA LEU A 69 3.84 1.00 -9.21
C LEU A 69 4.61 0.44 -10.42
N ARG A 70 4.05 0.58 -11.63
CA ARG A 70 4.72 0.19 -12.89
C ARG A 70 5.77 1.23 -13.29
N GLY A 71 5.44 2.52 -13.15
CA GLY A 71 6.33 3.63 -13.49
C GLY A 71 7.59 3.69 -12.65
N PHE A 72 7.56 3.22 -11.40
CA PHE A 72 8.74 3.26 -10.52
C PHE A 72 9.97 2.55 -11.09
N GLY A 73 9.81 1.42 -11.79
CA GLY A 73 10.94 0.69 -12.39
C GLY A 73 11.63 1.44 -13.53
N HIS A 74 10.95 2.41 -14.16
CA HIS A 74 11.50 3.30 -15.17
C HIS A 74 11.99 4.63 -14.58
N ALA A 75 11.51 5.00 -13.40
CA ALA A 75 11.75 6.29 -12.79
C ALA A 75 12.92 6.31 -11.78
N ILE A 76 13.56 5.17 -11.48
CA ILE A 76 14.77 5.14 -10.62
C ILE A 76 15.91 5.98 -11.21
N ASP A 77 15.87 6.27 -12.51
CA ASP A 77 16.81 7.16 -13.19
C ASP A 77 16.55 8.67 -12.92
N THR A 78 15.45 9.03 -12.25
CA THR A 78 15.07 10.41 -11.95
C THR A 78 15.38 10.78 -10.48
N PRO A 79 16.28 11.74 -10.22
CA PRO A 79 16.70 12.09 -8.85
C PRO A 79 15.59 12.73 -7.99
N GLU A 80 14.53 13.29 -8.58
CA GLU A 80 13.42 13.96 -7.86
C GLU A 80 12.55 13.04 -6.99
N LEU A 81 12.78 11.71 -7.04
CA LEU A 81 12.00 10.72 -6.27
C LEU A 81 12.59 10.36 -4.90
N PHE A 82 13.76 10.89 -4.53
CA PHE A 82 14.50 10.47 -3.33
C PHE A 82 14.49 11.49 -2.17
N ASP A 83 13.79 12.61 -2.32
CA ASP A 83 13.59 13.63 -1.26
C ASP A 83 12.53 13.24 -0.19
#